data_AF-A0A949X2M2-F1
#
_entry.id   AF-A0A949X2M2-F1
#
_cell.length_a   1.000
_cell.length_b   1.000
_cell.length_c   1.000
_cell.angle_alpha   90.00
_cell.angle_beta   90.00
_cell.angle_gamma   90.00
#
_symmetry.space_group_name_H-M   'P 1'
#
loop_
_entity.id
_entity.type
_entity.pdbx_description
1 polymer ?
#
loop_
_entity_poly.entity_id
_entity_poly.type
_entity_poly.pdbx_seq_one_letter_code
_entity_poly.pdbx_strand_id
1 'polypeptide(L)'
;MKALRYIIAILASLAVLAPAQNNAVPAGGKWTMSEAEEKMTGEKRVKFDLPADNNLRDSDRPPEVMIFCVAGKLKLADFHPNLRMSGPNRASFWGRPQMRVIVRVDNHHSKHNWNWVNGDFLAMDEDTARELIQANIFKVEFDSREGSQIAEFSPAGLDVAKVHQACGIKPEKP
;
A
#
# COMPACT_ATOMS: atom_id res chain seq x y z
N MET A 1 20.83 15.84 69.01
CA MET A 1 21.39 15.97 67.64
C MET A 1 20.35 15.47 66.65
N LYS A 2 20.25 16.13 65.50
CA LYS A 2 19.05 16.30 64.66
C LYS A 2 18.59 15.03 63.95
N ALA A 3 17.27 14.78 63.98
CA ALA A 3 16.58 13.78 63.17
C ALA A 3 16.43 14.31 61.72
N LEU A 4 16.89 13.53 60.74
CA LEU A 4 16.77 13.86 59.32
C LEU A 4 15.59 13.05 58.74
N ARG A 5 14.48 13.76 58.48
CA ARG A 5 13.27 13.20 57.86
C ARG A 5 13.49 13.16 56.34
N TYR A 6 13.38 11.98 55.75
CA TYR A 6 13.41 11.77 54.30
C TYR A 6 12.14 12.31 53.65
N ILE A 7 12.30 13.19 52.65
CA ILE A 7 11.21 13.65 51.79
C ILE A 7 11.14 12.68 50.61
N ILE A 8 10.03 11.94 50.51
CA ILE A 8 9.72 11.09 49.36
C ILE A 8 9.03 11.99 48.32
N ALA A 9 9.69 12.22 47.18
CA ALA A 9 9.09 12.87 46.02
C ALA A 9 8.40 11.81 45.16
N ILE A 10 7.07 11.90 45.02
CA ILE A 10 6.29 11.06 44.12
C ILE A 10 6.35 11.69 42.72
N LEU A 11 7.07 11.05 41.80
CA LEU A 11 7.04 11.38 40.38
C LEU A 11 5.77 10.80 39.75
N ALA A 12 4.79 11.66 39.45
CA ALA A 12 3.65 11.29 38.62
C ALA A 12 4.13 11.14 37.16
N SER A 13 4.26 9.90 36.68
CA SER A 13 4.53 9.61 35.28
C SER A 13 3.29 9.95 34.44
N LEU A 14 3.38 11.01 33.63
CA LEU A 14 2.49 11.21 32.49
C LEU A 14 2.81 10.15 31.43
N ALA A 15 2.06 9.06 31.43
CA ALA A 15 2.03 8.15 30.29
C ALA A 15 1.31 8.87 29.14
N VAL A 16 2.07 9.39 28.18
CA VAL A 16 1.54 9.83 26.89
C VAL A 16 0.98 8.58 26.21
N LEU A 17 -0.35 8.46 26.16
CA LEU A 17 -1.05 7.47 25.34
C LEU A 17 -0.75 7.80 23.88
N ALA A 18 0.30 7.19 23.32
CA ALA A 18 0.47 7.13 21.88
C ALA A 18 -0.76 6.41 21.29
N PRO A 19 -1.37 6.93 20.20
CA PRO A 19 -2.45 6.21 19.53
C PRO A 19 -1.91 4.83 19.11
N ALA A 20 -2.69 3.78 19.37
CA ALA A 20 -2.34 2.41 19.03
C ALA A 20 -1.82 2.35 17.59
N GLN A 21 -0.50 2.16 17.45
CA GLN A 21 0.09 1.75 16.19
C GLN A 21 -0.46 0.35 15.95
N ASN A 22 -1.36 0.21 14.98
CA ASN A 22 -1.76 -1.12 14.54
C ASN A 22 -0.51 -1.77 13.94
N ASN A 23 0.07 -2.68 14.71
CA ASN A 23 1.33 -3.34 14.38
C ASN A 23 1.14 -4.08 13.05
N ALA A 24 1.88 -3.67 12.02
CA ALA A 24 1.91 -4.41 10.78
C ALA A 24 2.45 -5.83 11.07
N VAL A 25 1.67 -6.85 10.69
CA VAL A 25 2.03 -8.25 10.87
C VAL A 25 2.35 -8.88 9.52
N PRO A 26 3.20 -9.91 9.45
CA PRO A 26 3.46 -10.61 8.20
C PRO A 26 2.19 -11.22 7.58
N ALA A 27 1.98 -10.99 6.29
CA ALA A 27 0.90 -11.56 5.50
C ALA A 27 1.38 -12.65 4.51
N GLY A 28 2.65 -13.03 4.60
CA GLY A 28 3.30 -14.01 3.74
C GLY A 28 4.19 -13.36 2.68
N GLY A 29 5.30 -14.02 2.31
CA GLY A 29 6.31 -13.44 1.44
C GLY A 29 6.84 -12.10 1.98
N LYS A 30 6.86 -11.07 1.14
CA LYS A 30 7.24 -9.68 1.50
C LYS A 30 6.05 -8.84 1.97
N TRP A 31 4.86 -9.41 2.04
CA TRP A 31 3.65 -8.67 2.39
C TRP A 31 3.53 -8.45 3.89
N THR A 32 3.06 -7.27 4.25
CA THR A 32 2.60 -6.97 5.59
C THR A 32 1.11 -6.65 5.58
N MET A 33 0.43 -6.88 6.71
CA MET A 33 -0.98 -6.59 6.90
C MET A 33 -1.15 -5.75 8.17
N SER A 34 -1.98 -4.72 8.10
CA SER A 34 -2.43 -3.97 9.27
C SER A 34 -3.95 -3.92 9.29
N GLU A 35 -4.53 -3.97 10.48
CA GLU A 35 -5.96 -3.85 10.69
C GLU A 35 -6.25 -2.61 11.53
N ALA A 36 -7.31 -1.88 11.23
CA ALA A 36 -7.78 -0.75 12.00
C ALA A 36 -9.30 -0.75 12.08
N GLU A 37 -9.85 -0.13 13.12
CA GLU A 37 -11.28 0.14 13.21
C GLU A 37 -11.50 1.64 12.98
N GLU A 38 -12.46 1.97 12.11
CA GLU A 38 -12.85 3.36 11.87
C GLU A 38 -13.70 3.87 13.05
N LYS A 39 -13.28 4.99 13.65
CA LYS A 39 -13.83 5.45 14.94
C LYS A 39 -15.29 5.89 14.87
N MET A 40 -15.77 6.38 13.73
CA MET A 40 -17.13 6.90 13.59
C MET A 40 -18.16 5.82 13.24
N THR A 41 -17.76 4.84 12.43
CA THR A 41 -18.62 3.84 11.81
C THR A 41 -18.43 2.44 12.40
N GLY A 42 -17.32 2.21 13.10
CA GLY A 42 -16.91 0.88 13.58
C GLY A 42 -16.48 -0.06 12.45
N GLU A 43 -16.31 0.45 11.22
CA GLU A 43 -15.95 -0.40 10.09
C GLU A 43 -14.50 -0.89 10.21
N LYS A 44 -14.33 -2.21 10.10
CA LYS A 44 -13.01 -2.84 10.00
C LYS A 44 -12.35 -2.42 8.68
N ARG A 45 -11.12 -1.93 8.79
CA ARG A 45 -10.21 -1.57 7.70
C ARG A 45 -9.02 -2.52 7.73
N VAL A 46 -8.65 -3.05 6.58
CA VAL A 46 -7.48 -3.92 6.43
C VAL A 46 -6.64 -3.39 5.28
N LYS A 47 -5.34 -3.32 5.51
CA LYS A 47 -4.37 -2.85 4.53
C LYS A 47 -3.30 -3.90 4.35
N PHE A 48 -3.03 -4.30 3.11
CA PHE A 48 -1.89 -5.12 2.75
C PHE A 48 -0.89 -4.27 1.99
N ASP A 49 0.37 -4.33 2.40
CA ASP A 49 1.44 -3.53 1.82
C ASP A 49 2.53 -4.45 1.25
N LEU A 50 2.96 -4.16 0.02
CA LEU A 50 4.06 -4.82 -0.66
C LEU A 50 5.10 -3.77 -1.09
N PRO A 51 6.27 -3.71 -0.43
CA PRO A 51 7.36 -2.87 -0.90
C PRO A 51 8.01 -3.46 -2.15
N ALA A 52 8.55 -2.58 -3.00
CA ALA A 52 9.31 -2.95 -4.17
C ALA A 52 10.66 -3.59 -3.83
N ASP A 53 11.18 -4.37 -4.76
CA ASP A 53 12.48 -5.01 -4.73
C ASP A 53 13.62 -4.03 -5.09
N ASN A 54 13.28 -2.91 -5.72
CA ASN A 54 14.21 -1.89 -6.15
C ASN A 54 13.78 -0.49 -5.69
N ASN A 55 14.75 0.42 -5.65
CA ASN A 55 14.49 1.86 -5.52
C ASN A 55 14.43 2.50 -6.91
N LEU A 56 13.62 3.53 -7.04
CA LEU A 56 13.57 4.36 -8.23
C LEU A 56 14.58 5.49 -8.12
N ARG A 57 14.93 6.07 -9.27
CA ARG A 57 15.68 7.32 -9.31
C ARG A 57 14.83 8.43 -8.70
N ASP A 58 15.46 9.34 -7.96
CA ASP A 58 14.82 10.43 -7.22
C ASP A 58 13.78 10.02 -6.18
N SER A 59 13.91 8.80 -5.62
CA SER A 59 13.06 8.35 -4.52
C SER A 59 13.86 8.04 -3.28
N ASP A 60 13.46 8.62 -2.15
CA ASP A 60 14.03 8.37 -0.82
C ASP A 60 13.52 7.05 -0.21
N ARG A 61 12.51 6.42 -0.81
CA ARG A 61 11.89 5.18 -0.31
C ARG A 61 11.53 4.25 -1.47
N PRO A 62 11.55 2.92 -1.28
CA PRO A 62 11.12 2.00 -2.31
C PRO A 62 9.64 2.27 -2.67
N PRO A 63 9.23 2.11 -3.93
CA PRO A 63 7.82 2.07 -4.28
C PRO A 63 7.05 1.03 -3.47
N GLU A 64 5.74 1.22 -3.37
CA GLU A 64 4.88 0.36 -2.57
C GLU A 64 3.57 0.11 -3.32
N VAL A 65 3.06 -1.11 -3.24
CA VAL A 65 1.70 -1.44 -3.63
C VAL A 65 0.88 -1.69 -2.38
N MET A 66 -0.31 -1.09 -2.35
CA MET A 66 -1.24 -1.19 -1.24
C MET A 66 -2.57 -1.78 -1.70
N ILE A 67 -3.08 -2.78 -0.99
CA ILE A 67 -4.44 -3.30 -1.13
C ILE A 67 -5.22 -2.88 0.11
N PHE A 68 -6.24 -2.03 -0.07
CA PHE A 68 -7.02 -1.46 1.02
C PHE A 68 -8.47 -1.92 0.98
N CYS A 69 -8.91 -2.47 2.11
CA CYS A 69 -10.19 -3.16 2.22
C CYS A 69 -10.97 -2.61 3.41
N VAL A 70 -12.28 -2.43 3.23
CA VAL A 70 -13.18 -1.89 4.25
C VAL A 70 -14.45 -2.71 4.26
N ALA A 71 -14.86 -3.13 5.46
CA ALA A 71 -16.05 -3.95 5.68
C ALA A 71 -16.07 -5.22 4.79
N GLY A 72 -14.93 -5.91 4.71
CA GLY A 72 -14.81 -7.17 3.96
C GLY A 72 -14.75 -7.00 2.43
N LYS A 73 -14.60 -5.79 1.92
CA LYS A 73 -14.60 -5.48 0.48
C LYS A 73 -13.37 -4.68 0.08
N LEU A 74 -12.78 -5.03 -1.07
CA LEU A 74 -11.77 -4.19 -1.72
C LEU A 74 -12.36 -2.80 -1.94
N LYS A 75 -11.63 -1.77 -1.50
CA LYS A 75 -11.97 -0.37 -1.76
C LYS A 75 -11.03 0.25 -2.77
N LEU A 76 -9.73 0.02 -2.59
CA LEU A 76 -8.67 0.60 -3.41
C LEU A 76 -7.52 -0.38 -3.51
N ALA A 77 -6.82 -0.31 -4.63
CA ALA A 77 -5.53 -0.93 -4.82
C ALA A 77 -4.63 0.14 -5.45
N ASP A 78 -3.60 0.57 -4.73
CA ASP A 78 -2.83 1.76 -5.06
C ASP A 78 -1.37 1.42 -5.30
N PHE A 79 -0.78 1.99 -6.34
CA PHE A 79 0.66 1.98 -6.59
C PHE A 79 1.25 3.34 -6.20
N HIS A 80 2.10 3.33 -5.18
CA HIS A 80 2.82 4.48 -4.67
C HIS A 80 4.26 4.45 -5.18
N PRO A 81 4.62 5.24 -6.20
CA PRO A 81 6.01 5.29 -6.69
C PRO A 81 6.96 6.02 -5.73
N ASN A 82 6.43 6.65 -4.67
CA ASN A 82 7.21 7.40 -3.67
C ASN A 82 8.15 8.47 -4.27
N LEU A 83 7.73 9.06 -5.38
CA LEU A 83 8.41 10.16 -6.07
C LEU A 83 7.39 11.02 -6.82
N ARG A 84 7.83 12.13 -7.40
CA ARG A 84 6.98 12.99 -8.22
C ARG A 84 6.83 12.46 -9.66
N MET A 85 5.62 12.04 -10.02
CA MET A 85 5.27 11.57 -11.37
C MET A 85 5.23 12.71 -12.44
N SER A 86 5.32 12.36 -13.73
CA SER A 86 5.30 13.31 -14.87
C SER A 86 3.95 13.97 -15.15
N GLY A 87 2.90 13.62 -14.40
CA GLY A 87 1.54 14.08 -14.59
C GLY A 87 0.70 13.10 -15.42
N PRO A 88 -0.63 13.32 -15.51
CA PRO A 88 -1.51 12.46 -16.30
C PRO A 88 -1.22 12.59 -17.79
N ASN A 89 -1.14 11.46 -18.52
CA ASN A 89 -0.96 11.40 -19.98
C ASN A 89 -2.21 10.87 -20.71
N ARG A 90 -3.29 10.64 -19.96
CA ARG A 90 -4.60 10.17 -20.42
C ARG A 90 -5.71 10.85 -19.61
N ALA A 91 -6.91 10.83 -20.17
CA ALA A 91 -8.14 11.17 -19.45
C ALA A 91 -9.11 9.99 -19.59
N SER A 92 -9.83 9.68 -18.52
CA SER A 92 -10.92 8.70 -18.57
C SER A 92 -12.09 9.25 -19.39
N PHE A 93 -13.05 8.39 -19.73
CA PHE A 93 -14.29 8.80 -20.40
C PHE A 93 -15.03 9.92 -19.64
N TRP A 94 -14.91 9.94 -18.31
CA TRP A 94 -15.52 10.95 -17.43
C TRP A 94 -14.57 12.09 -17.06
N GLY A 95 -13.48 12.27 -17.81
CA GLY A 95 -12.51 13.36 -17.61
C GLY A 95 -11.60 13.20 -16.39
N ARG A 96 -11.57 12.03 -15.74
CA ARG A 96 -10.64 11.79 -14.63
C ARG A 96 -9.20 11.70 -15.17
N PRO A 97 -8.23 12.40 -14.55
CA PRO A 97 -6.83 12.28 -14.93
C PRO A 97 -6.34 10.84 -14.79
N GLN A 98 -5.66 10.33 -15.82
CA GLN A 98 -5.10 8.99 -15.85
C GLN A 98 -3.65 9.00 -16.33
N MET A 99 -2.88 8.04 -15.85
CA MET A 99 -1.57 7.72 -16.39
C MET A 99 -1.62 6.33 -17.01
N ARG A 100 -1.13 6.23 -18.23
CA ARG A 100 -0.85 4.94 -18.85
C ARG A 100 0.38 4.32 -18.21
N VAL A 101 0.24 3.07 -17.80
CA VAL A 101 1.34 2.24 -17.31
C VAL A 101 1.44 0.97 -18.15
N ILE A 102 2.63 0.37 -18.18
CA ILE A 102 2.82 -0.99 -18.66
C ILE A 102 3.04 -1.87 -17.44
N VAL A 103 2.19 -2.88 -17.30
CA VAL A 103 2.24 -3.82 -16.18
C VAL A 103 2.73 -5.16 -16.70
N ARG A 104 3.65 -5.77 -15.98
CA ARG A 104 4.04 -7.17 -16.17
C ARG A 104 3.53 -7.98 -15.00
N VAL A 105 2.75 -9.01 -15.28
CA VAL A 105 2.38 -10.06 -14.32
C VAL A 105 2.95 -11.38 -14.83
N ASP A 106 3.93 -11.93 -14.11
CA ASP A 106 4.65 -13.14 -14.50
C ASP A 106 5.22 -13.07 -15.93
N ASN A 107 4.57 -13.74 -16.89
CA ASN A 107 4.97 -13.80 -18.29
C ASN A 107 4.07 -12.96 -19.23
N HIS A 108 3.08 -12.27 -18.69
CA HIS A 108 2.15 -11.43 -19.44
C HIS A 108 2.47 -9.93 -19.25
N HIS A 109 2.25 -9.13 -20.29
CA HIS A 109 2.39 -7.68 -20.23
C HIS A 109 1.16 -7.00 -20.83
N SER A 110 0.64 -5.99 -20.14
CA SER A 110 -0.58 -5.29 -20.48
C SER A 110 -0.41 -3.79 -20.28
N LYS A 111 -1.26 -3.01 -20.97
CA LYS A 111 -1.31 -1.55 -20.82
C LYS A 111 -2.56 -1.17 -20.03
N HIS A 112 -2.38 -0.46 -18.95
CA HIS A 112 -3.47 0.01 -18.10
C HIS A 112 -3.52 1.54 -18.08
N ASN A 113 -4.68 2.11 -17.80
CA ASN A 113 -4.83 3.55 -17.59
C ASN A 113 -5.33 3.75 -16.15
N TRP A 114 -4.41 3.86 -15.22
CA TRP A 114 -4.71 4.01 -13.80
C TRP A 114 -5.02 5.47 -13.47
N ASN A 115 -5.88 5.68 -12.48
CA ASN A 115 -6.27 7.04 -12.11
C ASN A 115 -5.08 7.72 -11.43
N TRP A 116 -4.70 8.88 -11.95
CA TRP A 116 -3.64 9.69 -11.39
C TRP A 116 -4.21 10.52 -10.26
N VAL A 117 -3.78 10.27 -9.02
CA VAL A 117 -4.34 10.93 -7.83
C VAL A 117 -3.32 11.91 -7.28
N ASN A 118 -3.54 13.20 -7.56
CA ASN A 118 -2.76 14.36 -7.07
C ASN A 118 -1.23 14.30 -7.33
N GLY A 119 -0.78 13.32 -8.10
CA GLY A 119 0.62 13.05 -8.38
C GLY A 119 1.36 12.31 -7.27
N ASP A 120 0.62 11.71 -6.34
CA ASP A 120 1.15 10.97 -5.20
C ASP A 120 1.13 9.46 -5.46
N PHE A 121 0.05 8.96 -6.08
CA PHE A 121 -0.10 7.54 -6.41
C PHE A 121 -1.00 7.32 -7.64
N LEU A 122 -0.98 6.09 -8.14
CA LEU A 122 -1.87 5.61 -9.19
C LEU A 122 -2.85 4.60 -8.61
N ALA A 123 -4.14 4.89 -8.70
CA ALA A 123 -5.17 3.92 -8.31
C ALA A 123 -5.33 2.89 -9.43
N MET A 124 -4.94 1.65 -9.13
CA MET A 124 -4.98 0.52 -10.03
C MET A 124 -6.43 0.11 -10.31
N ASP A 125 -6.64 -0.52 -11.47
CA ASP A 125 -7.91 -1.22 -11.71
C ASP A 125 -8.01 -2.51 -10.88
N GLU A 126 -9.24 -2.97 -10.68
CA GLU A 126 -9.52 -4.16 -9.87
C GLU A 126 -8.90 -5.43 -10.49
N ASP A 127 -8.86 -5.52 -11.81
CA ASP A 127 -8.32 -6.68 -12.53
C ASP A 127 -6.83 -6.84 -12.26
N THR A 128 -6.05 -5.73 -12.35
CA THR A 128 -4.63 -5.72 -11.95
C THR A 128 -4.47 -6.18 -10.50
N ALA A 129 -5.31 -5.72 -9.59
CA ALA A 129 -5.22 -6.11 -8.18
C ALA A 129 -5.45 -7.62 -7.98
N ARG A 130 -6.38 -8.21 -8.73
CA ARG A 130 -6.65 -9.66 -8.71
C ARG A 130 -5.51 -10.47 -9.31
N GLU A 131 -4.88 -9.97 -10.38
CA GLU A 131 -3.69 -10.57 -10.99
C GLU A 131 -2.50 -10.55 -10.02
N LEU A 132 -2.25 -9.41 -9.37
CA LEU A 132 -1.17 -9.21 -8.41
C LEU A 132 -1.19 -10.21 -7.25
N ILE A 133 -2.36 -10.53 -6.70
CA ILE A 133 -2.53 -11.35 -5.50
C ILE A 133 -1.93 -12.76 -5.65
N GLN A 134 -1.89 -13.30 -6.86
CA GLN A 134 -1.32 -14.62 -7.14
C GLN A 134 -0.06 -14.59 -8.00
N ALA A 135 0.45 -13.40 -8.29
CA ALA A 135 1.62 -13.22 -9.13
C ALA A 135 2.90 -13.66 -8.42
N ASN A 136 3.87 -14.15 -9.19
CA ASN A 136 5.24 -14.35 -8.72
C ASN A 136 6.11 -13.13 -9.00
N ILE A 137 5.86 -12.47 -10.13
CA ILE A 137 6.55 -11.27 -10.58
C ILE A 137 5.51 -10.22 -10.91
N PHE A 138 5.69 -9.01 -10.37
CA PHE A 138 4.91 -7.84 -10.74
C PHE A 138 5.84 -6.68 -11.05
N LYS A 139 5.73 -6.09 -12.24
CA LYS A 139 6.50 -4.90 -12.60
C LYS A 139 5.59 -3.81 -13.14
N VAL A 140 5.89 -2.56 -12.80
CA VAL A 140 5.15 -1.39 -13.25
C VAL A 140 6.12 -0.43 -13.91
N GLU A 141 5.96 -0.25 -15.21
CA GLU A 141 6.60 0.83 -15.95
C GLU A 141 5.66 2.03 -16.02
N PHE A 142 6.17 3.20 -15.61
CA PHE A 142 5.40 4.44 -15.57
C PHE A 142 6.29 5.65 -15.86
N ASP A 143 5.67 6.77 -16.21
CA ASP A 143 6.40 8.00 -16.54
C ASP A 143 6.67 8.85 -15.29
N SER A 144 7.95 9.08 -14.98
CA SER A 144 8.39 10.06 -13.98
C SER A 144 8.86 11.35 -14.66
N ARG A 145 9.17 12.39 -13.87
CA ARG A 145 9.77 13.62 -14.40
C ARG A 145 11.12 13.39 -15.08
N GLU A 146 11.84 12.35 -14.69
CA GLU A 146 13.13 11.95 -15.29
C GLU A 146 12.97 10.97 -16.47
N GLY A 147 11.73 10.73 -16.92
CA GLY A 147 11.41 9.74 -17.94
C GLY A 147 10.91 8.43 -17.34
N SER A 148 10.80 7.40 -18.18
CA SER A 148 10.19 6.13 -17.77
C SER A 148 11.06 5.39 -16.75
N GLN A 149 10.40 4.82 -15.75
CA GLN A 149 11.00 4.04 -14.67
C GLN A 149 10.23 2.75 -14.45
N ILE A 150 10.90 1.73 -13.91
CA ILE A 150 10.31 0.42 -13.64
C ILE A 150 10.44 0.12 -12.15
N ALA A 151 9.30 -0.04 -11.49
CA ALA A 151 9.22 -0.62 -10.15
C ALA A 151 9.05 -2.14 -10.27
N GLU A 152 9.82 -2.89 -9.49
CA GLU A 152 9.81 -4.35 -9.48
C GLU A 152 9.33 -4.86 -8.13
N PHE A 153 8.50 -5.88 -8.14
CA PHE A 153 7.91 -6.47 -6.95
C PHE A 153 7.94 -7.99 -7.04
N SER A 154 8.04 -8.62 -5.87
CA SER A 154 7.97 -10.07 -5.66
C SER A 154 6.73 -10.42 -4.82
N PRO A 155 5.52 -10.54 -5.42
CA PRO A 155 4.28 -10.73 -4.68
C PRO A 155 4.11 -12.16 -4.13
N ALA A 156 4.94 -13.11 -4.59
CA ALA A 156 4.87 -14.50 -4.20
C ALA A 156 4.87 -14.69 -2.67
N GLY A 157 4.11 -15.69 -2.22
CA GLY A 157 4.03 -16.07 -0.81
C GLY A 157 2.97 -15.35 0.01
N LEU A 158 2.20 -14.44 -0.60
CA LEU A 158 1.00 -13.86 0.01
C LEU A 158 0.01 -14.94 0.47
N ASP A 159 -0.51 -14.80 1.68
CA ASP A 159 -1.63 -15.60 2.17
C ASP A 159 -2.94 -15.11 1.54
N VAL A 160 -3.28 -15.70 0.40
CA VAL A 160 -4.50 -15.38 -0.35
C VAL A 160 -5.77 -15.58 0.46
N ALA A 161 -5.79 -16.51 1.43
CA ALA A 161 -6.96 -16.72 2.27
C ALA A 161 -7.23 -15.50 3.17
N LYS A 162 -6.18 -14.85 3.69
CA LYS A 162 -6.31 -13.58 4.43
C LYS A 162 -6.87 -12.47 3.55
N VAL A 163 -6.39 -12.36 2.31
CA VAL A 163 -6.89 -11.35 1.37
C VAL A 163 -8.36 -11.59 1.04
N HIS A 164 -8.75 -12.84 0.73
CA HIS A 164 -10.14 -13.17 0.47
C HIS A 164 -11.04 -12.86 1.68
N GLN A 165 -10.61 -13.20 2.89
CA GLN A 165 -11.34 -12.90 4.12
C GLN A 165 -11.50 -11.39 4.36
N ALA A 166 -10.46 -10.60 4.10
CA ALA A 166 -10.44 -9.17 4.37
C ALA A 166 -11.10 -8.32 3.27
N CYS A 167 -11.03 -8.77 2.02
CA CYS A 167 -11.31 -7.95 0.84
C CYS A 167 -12.40 -8.54 -0.06
N GLY A 168 -12.80 -9.80 0.11
CA GLY A 168 -13.86 -10.43 -0.67
C GLY A 168 -13.54 -10.60 -2.16
N ILE A 169 -12.28 -10.42 -2.56
CA ILE A 169 -11.79 -10.61 -3.93
C ILE A 169 -11.12 -11.97 -4.07
N LYS A 170 -11.17 -12.51 -5.29
CA LYS A 170 -10.50 -13.76 -5.67
C LYS A 170 -9.37 -13.44 -6.64
N PRO A 171 -8.26 -14.18 -6.61
CA PRO A 171 -7.21 -14.04 -7.60
C PRO A 171 -7.69 -14.38 -9.00
N GLU A 172 -7.09 -13.74 -9.99
CA GLU A 172 -7.39 -13.95 -11.41
C GLU A 172 -6.09 -14.12 -12.20
N LYS A 173 -6.07 -15.03 -13.18
CA LYS A 173 -4.91 -15.21 -14.05
C LYS A 173 -4.95 -14.16 -15.17
N PRO A 174 -3.79 -13.57 -15.53
CA PRO A 174 -3.69 -12.71 -16.70
C PRO A 174 -4.00 -13.47 -17.99
#